data_AF-A0A2R6DZY4-F1
#
_entry.id   AF-A0A2R6DZY4-F1
#
_cell.length_a   1.000
_cell.length_b   1.000
_cell.length_c   1.000
_cell.angle_alpha   90.00
_cell.angle_beta   90.00
_cell.angle_gamma   90.00
#
_symmetry.space_group_name_H-M   'P 1'
#
loop_
_entity.id
_entity.type
_entity.pdbx_description
1 polymer ?
#
loop_
_entity_poly.entity_id
_entity_poly.type
_entity_poly.pdbx_seq_one_letter_code
_entity_poly.pdbx_strand_id
1 'polypeptide(L)'
;MAPDPPAPPDPDGVKASLRLLADGDDRVVIERAVAATRDIDAAAEFVETTGLDELAAAVEGVDDPDLAERGDRALSAFRRFRAAATGRLDPADHFHPGRGTDLTGADERPSG
;
A
#
# COMPACT_ATOMS: atom_id res chain seq x y z
N MET A 1 28.70 -35.21 35.89
CA MET A 1 28.00 -33.99 36.35
C MET A 1 27.57 -33.25 35.09
N ALA A 2 26.30 -33.40 34.68
CA ALA A 2 25.78 -32.71 33.50
C ALA A 2 25.58 -31.22 33.85
N PRO A 3 25.86 -30.28 32.94
CA PRO A 3 25.57 -28.87 33.19
C PRO A 3 24.06 -28.67 33.34
N ASP A 4 23.68 -27.81 34.28
CA ASP A 4 22.31 -27.37 34.52
C ASP A 4 21.76 -26.69 33.26
N PRO A 5 20.53 -27.00 32.80
CA PRO A 5 19.93 -26.27 31.69
C PRO A 5 19.85 -24.77 31.99
N PRO A 6 20.02 -23.91 30.97
CA PRO A 6 19.94 -22.47 31.15
C PRO A 6 18.55 -22.08 31.68
N ALA A 7 18.53 -21.16 32.65
CA ALA A 7 17.30 -20.62 33.19
C ALA A 7 16.42 -20.05 32.07
N PRO A 8 15.09 -20.26 32.13
CA PRO A 8 14.17 -19.76 31.12
C PRO A 8 14.25 -18.22 31.05
N PRO A 9 14.06 -17.63 29.86
CA PRO A 9 14.16 -16.19 29.67
C PRO A 9 13.09 -15.46 30.49
N ASP A 10 13.46 -14.30 31.02
CA ASP A 10 12.54 -13.41 31.74
C ASP A 10 11.41 -12.96 30.80
N PRO A 11 10.14 -13.33 31.10
CA PRO A 11 9.00 -13.01 30.24
C PRO A 11 8.81 -11.51 30.04
N ASP A 12 9.21 -10.66 31.00
CA ASP A 12 9.03 -9.22 30.88
C ASP A 12 10.10 -8.58 29.98
N GLY A 13 11.34 -9.11 30.00
CA GLY A 13 12.38 -8.76 29.04
C GLY A 13 12.01 -9.14 27.59
N VAL A 14 11.36 -10.29 27.40
CA VAL A 14 10.85 -10.71 26.09
C VAL A 14 9.76 -9.77 25.58
N LYS A 15 8.78 -9.40 26.43
CA LYS A 15 7.72 -8.45 26.06
C LYS A 15 8.28 -7.06 25.72
N ALA A 16 9.25 -6.57 26.47
CA ALA A 16 9.89 -5.27 26.20
C ALA A 16 10.61 -5.29 24.85
N SER A 17 11.32 -6.38 24.55
CA SER A 17 12.02 -6.55 23.26
C SER A 17 11.04 -6.65 22.09
N LEU A 18 9.92 -7.36 22.25
CA LEU A 18 8.87 -7.46 21.23
C LEU A 18 8.21 -6.10 20.95
N ARG A 19 7.95 -5.29 21.99
CA ARG A 19 7.45 -3.92 21.80
C ARG A 19 8.44 -3.04 21.07
N LEU A 20 9.73 -3.11 21.43
CA LEU A 20 10.76 -2.33 20.75
C LEU A 20 10.89 -2.71 19.26
N LEU A 21 10.75 -4.00 18.93
CA LEU A 21 10.70 -4.49 17.55
C LEU A 21 9.45 -3.98 16.82
N ALA A 22 8.26 -4.13 17.44
CA ALA A 22 7.00 -3.66 16.87
C ALA A 22 6.96 -2.14 16.67
N ASP A 23 7.44 -1.35 17.63
CA ASP A 23 7.55 0.11 17.51
C ASP A 23 8.50 0.51 16.37
N GLY A 24 9.56 -0.28 16.14
CA GLY A 24 10.45 -0.14 15.00
C GLY A 24 9.75 -0.40 13.67
N ASP A 25 8.93 -1.45 13.60
CA ASP A 25 8.14 -1.79 12.41
C ASP A 25 7.06 -0.72 12.12
N ASP A 26 6.33 -0.28 13.14
CA ASP A 26 5.30 0.76 13.03
C ASP A 26 5.90 2.08 12.54
N ARG A 27 7.06 2.47 13.09
CA ARG A 27 7.78 3.67 12.63
C ARG A 27 8.16 3.58 11.16
N VAL A 28 8.68 2.44 10.71
CA VAL A 28 9.07 2.23 9.29
C VAL A 28 7.83 2.32 8.39
N VAL A 29 6.70 1.73 8.81
CA VAL A 29 5.44 1.81 8.06
C VAL A 29 4.97 3.26 7.96
N ILE A 30 4.99 4.02 9.06
CA ILE A 30 4.57 5.42 9.09
C ILE A 30 5.48 6.29 8.22
N GLU A 31 6.80 6.15 8.32
CA GLU A 31 7.76 6.91 7.52
C GLU A 31 7.58 6.62 6.02
N ARG A 32 7.34 5.35 5.66
CA ARG A 32 7.04 4.96 4.28
C ARG A 32 5.72 5.55 3.79
N ALA A 33 4.69 5.58 4.63
CA ALA A 33 3.41 6.18 4.28
C ALA A 33 3.55 7.68 4.05
N VAL A 34 4.26 8.40 4.92
CA VAL A 34 4.55 9.84 4.77
C VAL A 34 5.36 10.12 3.50
N ALA A 35 6.32 9.27 3.15
CA ALA A 35 7.04 9.41 1.89
C ALA A 35 6.09 9.27 0.68
N ALA A 36 5.19 8.28 0.71
CA ALA A 36 4.22 8.07 -0.36
C ALA A 36 3.22 9.22 -0.52
N THR A 37 2.83 9.91 0.57
CA THR A 37 1.92 11.07 0.46
C THR A 37 2.60 12.26 -0.22
N ARG A 38 3.92 12.44 -0.07
CA ARG A 38 4.65 13.53 -0.75
C ARG A 38 4.61 13.40 -2.27
N ASP A 39 4.64 12.17 -2.79
CA ASP A 39 4.50 11.94 -4.23
C ASP A 39 3.10 12.34 -4.73
N ILE A 40 2.07 12.17 -3.89
CA ILE A 40 0.70 12.63 -4.18
C ILE A 40 0.62 14.16 -4.15
N ASP A 41 1.25 14.80 -3.15
CA ASP A 41 1.30 16.26 -3.06
C ASP A 41 1.98 16.88 -4.29
N ALA A 42 3.11 16.31 -4.72
CA ALA A 42 3.81 16.73 -5.94
C ALA A 42 2.95 16.54 -7.20
N ALA A 43 2.19 15.44 -7.28
CA ALA A 43 1.26 15.21 -8.39
C ALA A 43 0.10 16.22 -8.40
N ALA A 44 -0.42 16.60 -7.23
CA ALA A 44 -1.44 17.64 -7.10
C ALA A 44 -0.89 19.02 -7.53
N GLU A 45 0.30 19.38 -7.06
CA GLU A 45 0.98 20.62 -7.44
C GLU A 45 1.20 20.71 -8.96
N PHE A 46 1.61 19.61 -9.61
CA PHE A 46 1.75 19.58 -11.07
C PHE A 46 0.43 19.91 -11.79
N VAL A 47 -0.70 19.36 -11.33
CA VAL A 47 -2.02 19.62 -11.92
C VAL A 47 -2.46 21.07 -11.68
N GLU A 48 -2.13 21.65 -10.54
CA GLU A 48 -2.45 23.04 -10.23
C GLU A 48 -1.60 24.04 -11.03
N THR A 49 -0.34 23.71 -11.26
CA THR A 49 0.64 24.62 -11.90
C THR A 49 0.69 24.50 -13.42
N THR A 50 0.68 23.28 -13.95
CA THR A 50 0.78 22.98 -15.39
C THR A 50 -0.57 22.58 -15.96
N GLY A 51 -1.29 21.71 -15.25
CA GLY A 51 -2.57 21.19 -15.70
C GLY A 51 -2.46 20.06 -16.72
N LEU A 52 -3.54 19.28 -16.82
CA LEU A 52 -3.57 18.07 -17.63
C LEU A 52 -3.74 18.34 -19.13
N ASP A 53 -4.33 19.47 -19.50
CA ASP A 53 -4.51 19.85 -20.91
C ASP A 53 -3.17 20.26 -21.54
N GLU A 54 -2.31 20.94 -20.77
CA GLU A 54 -0.95 21.28 -21.20
C GLU A 54 -0.08 20.03 -21.31
N LEU A 55 -0.18 19.09 -20.38
CA LEU A 55 0.48 17.79 -20.50
C LEU A 55 0.01 17.03 -21.75
N ALA A 56 -1.29 17.04 -22.06
CA ALA A 56 -1.82 16.40 -23.28
C ALA A 56 -1.27 17.05 -24.55
N ALA A 57 -1.24 18.38 -24.61
CA ALA A 57 -0.65 19.10 -25.74
C ALA A 57 0.86 18.81 -25.90
N ALA A 58 1.59 18.69 -24.79
CA ALA A 58 3.01 18.34 -24.80
C ALA A 58 3.25 16.91 -25.33
N VAL A 59 2.38 15.96 -24.98
CA VAL A 59 2.43 14.58 -25.50
C VAL A 59 2.12 14.53 -27.00
N GLU A 60 1.16 15.30 -27.48
CA GLU A 60 0.84 15.38 -28.91
C GLU A 60 1.96 16.08 -29.72
N GLY A 61 2.69 17.00 -29.10
CA GLY A 61 3.72 17.80 -29.74
C GLY A 61 5.14 17.21 -29.71
N VAL A 62 5.36 16.06 -29.05
CA VAL A 62 6.69 15.46 -28.92
C VAL A 62 6.97 14.46 -30.04
N ASP A 63 8.10 14.61 -30.72
CA ASP A 63 8.51 13.71 -31.81
C ASP A 63 9.08 12.37 -31.29
N ASP A 64 9.51 12.33 -30.04
CA ASP A 64 10.07 11.13 -29.40
C ASP A 64 8.94 10.17 -28.97
N PRO A 65 8.80 9.01 -29.61
CA PRO A 65 7.71 8.08 -29.32
C PRO A 65 7.79 7.46 -27.93
N ASP A 66 9.00 7.25 -27.38
CA ASP A 66 9.16 6.69 -26.03
C ASP A 66 8.72 7.71 -24.97
N LEU A 67 8.99 8.99 -25.23
CA LEU A 67 8.57 10.09 -24.37
C LEU A 67 7.04 10.31 -24.46
N ALA A 68 6.47 10.23 -25.66
CA ALA A 68 5.02 10.25 -25.87
C ALA A 68 4.32 9.13 -25.08
N GLU A 69 4.81 7.89 -25.18
CA GLU A 69 4.24 6.74 -24.47
C GLU A 69 4.31 6.90 -22.94
N ARG A 70 5.40 7.50 -22.42
CA ARG A 70 5.51 7.82 -20.99
C ARG A 70 4.51 8.89 -20.56
N GLY A 71 4.32 9.93 -21.38
CA GLY A 71 3.35 10.98 -21.12
C GLY A 71 1.90 10.48 -21.17
N ASP A 72 1.57 9.61 -22.12
CA ASP A 72 0.26 8.95 -22.19
C ASP A 72 -0.05 8.09 -20.96
N ARG A 73 0.96 7.36 -20.46
CA ARG A 73 0.85 6.63 -19.20
C ARG A 73 0.60 7.57 -18.02
N ALA A 74 1.30 8.71 -17.96
CA ALA A 74 1.08 9.71 -16.93
C ALA A 74 -0.34 10.30 -17.01
N LEU A 75 -0.82 10.71 -18.20
CA LEU A 75 -2.19 11.21 -18.41
C LEU A 75 -3.24 10.19 -17.97
N SER A 76 -3.04 8.92 -18.30
CA SER A 76 -3.94 7.83 -17.92
C SER A 76 -3.99 7.67 -16.39
N ALA A 77 -2.85 7.76 -15.70
CA ALA A 77 -2.80 7.72 -14.24
C ALA A 77 -3.53 8.92 -13.61
N PHE A 78 -3.29 10.14 -14.07
CA PHE A 78 -3.99 11.34 -13.59
C PHE A 78 -5.51 11.27 -13.80
N ARG A 79 -5.97 10.78 -14.95
CA ARG A 79 -7.40 10.57 -15.22
C ARG A 79 -8.01 9.57 -14.24
N ARG A 80 -7.30 8.48 -13.93
CA ARG A 80 -7.73 7.49 -12.92
C ARG A 80 -7.79 8.11 -11.52
N PHE A 81 -6.80 8.88 -11.12
CA PHE A 81 -6.80 9.58 -9.82
C PHE A 81 -7.96 10.56 -9.71
N ARG A 82 -8.26 11.32 -10.78
CA ARG A 82 -9.43 12.20 -10.83
C ARG A 82 -10.75 11.42 -10.76
N ALA A 83 -10.85 10.27 -11.42
CA ALA A 83 -12.03 9.41 -11.31
C ALA A 83 -12.23 8.92 -9.87
N ALA A 84 -11.15 8.47 -9.22
CA ALA A 84 -11.16 8.05 -7.82
C ALA A 84 -11.58 9.20 -6.87
N ALA A 85 -10.98 10.38 -7.03
CA ALA A 85 -11.29 11.55 -6.20
C ALA A 85 -12.75 12.04 -6.38
N THR A 86 -13.33 11.84 -7.56
CA THR A 86 -14.74 12.20 -7.84
C THR A 86 -15.73 11.08 -7.48
N GLY A 87 -15.28 9.98 -6.88
CA GLY A 87 -16.13 8.84 -6.52
C GLY A 87 -16.69 8.09 -7.74
N ARG A 88 -16.04 8.20 -8.90
CA ARG A 88 -16.45 7.59 -10.18
C ARG A 88 -15.62 6.38 -10.57
N LEU A 89 -14.98 5.70 -9.61
CA LEU A 89 -14.40 4.38 -9.88
C LEU A 89 -15.55 3.42 -10.19
N ASP A 90 -15.52 2.80 -11.37
CA ASP A 90 -16.51 1.80 -11.74
C ASP A 90 -16.42 0.62 -10.75
N PRO A 91 -17.52 0.24 -10.07
CA PRO A 91 -17.54 -0.92 -9.17
C PRO A 91 -17.16 -2.24 -9.86
N ALA A 92 -17.23 -2.30 -11.19
CA ALA A 92 -16.91 -3.50 -11.97
C ALA A 92 -15.41 -3.81 -12.04
N ASP A 93 -14.52 -2.85 -11.77
CA ASP A 93 -13.05 -3.07 -11.82
C ASP A 93 -12.48 -3.70 -10.54
N HIS A 94 -13.31 -3.93 -9.51
CA HIS A 94 -12.82 -4.34 -8.19
C HIS A 94 -13.65 -5.43 -7.49
N PHE A 95 -14.20 -6.43 -8.17
CA PHE A 95 -14.69 -7.64 -7.48
C PHE A 95 -14.55 -8.93 -8.31
N HIS A 96 -13.45 -9.66 -8.07
CA HIS A 96 -13.47 -11.12 -8.16
C HIS A 96 -13.62 -11.69 -6.74
N PRO A 97 -14.84 -12.00 -6.27
CA PRO A 97 -15.04 -12.68 -5.00
C PRO A 97 -14.62 -14.16 -5.14
N GLY A 98 -13.32 -14.41 -5.05
CA GLY A 98 -12.74 -15.75 -4.97
C GLY A 98 -12.92 -16.37 -3.59
N ARG A 99 -14.14 -16.84 -3.31
CA ARG A 99 -14.49 -18.01 -2.49
C ARG A 99 -13.52 -18.38 -1.34
N GLY A 100 -13.63 -17.69 -0.21
CA GLY A 100 -13.05 -18.16 1.06
C GLY A 100 -13.72 -19.46 1.51
N THR A 101 -12.91 -20.50 1.71
CA THR A 101 -13.28 -21.71 2.44
C THR A 101 -13.68 -21.34 3.86
N ASP A 102 -14.92 -21.68 4.22
CA ASP A 102 -15.45 -21.60 5.58
C ASP A 102 -14.69 -22.60 6.47
N LEU A 103 -13.85 -22.11 7.38
CA LEU A 103 -13.08 -22.91 8.34
C LEU A 103 -13.74 -22.87 9.72
N THR A 104 -15.05 -23.12 9.77
CA THR A 104 -15.80 -23.15 11.02
C THR A 104 -16.63 -24.43 11.14
N GLY A 105 -15.93 -25.56 11.20
CA GLY A 105 -16.44 -26.83 11.71
C GLY A 105 -15.65 -27.19 12.96
N ALA A 106 -16.00 -26.55 14.06
CA ALA A 106 -15.36 -26.73 15.36
C ALA A 106 -15.41 -28.19 15.82
N ASP A 107 -14.26 -28.61 16.31
CA ASP A 107 -14.05 -29.67 17.28
C ASP A 107 -15.00 -29.46 18.48
N GLU A 108 -15.97 -30.36 18.68
CA GLU A 108 -16.56 -30.53 20.02
C GLU A 108 -16.93 -32.01 20.21
N ARG A 109 -15.98 -32.76 20.76
CA ARG A 109 -16.27 -33.98 21.52
C ARG A 109 -16.55 -33.57 22.98
N PRO A 110 -17.55 -34.19 23.61
CA PRO A 110 -17.31 -34.65 24.97
C PRO A 110 -17.76 -36.11 25.18
N SER A 111 -16.96 -36.75 26.03
CA SER A 111 -17.10 -38.08 26.59
C SER A 111 -18.44 -38.31 27.31
N GLY A 112 -18.93 -39.55 27.19
CA GLY A 112 -19.96 -40.16 28.03
C GLY A 112 -19.87 -41.67 27.91
#